data_AF-A0A067Z5S5-F1
#
_entry.id   AF-A0A067Z5S5-F1
#
_cell.length_a   1.000
_cell.length_b   1.000
_cell.length_c   1.000
_cell.angle_alpha   90.00
_cell.angle_beta   90.00
_cell.angle_gamma   90.00
#
_symmetry.space_group_name_H-M   'P 1'
#
loop_
_entity.id
_entity.type
_entity.pdbx_description
1 polymer ?
#
loop_
_entity_poly.entity_id
_entity_poly.type
_entity_poly.pdbx_seq_one_letter_code
_entity_poly.pdbx_strand_id
1 'polypeptide(L)'
;MAEWLLERYPDEQEGALGPRHAHLVSRTVLAEIADQVGLSASLQISPHEEDAGIRRLSSIRADAMEALLGALYLDGGLEPARRVVHQYWQSRIESADRPHKEPKTLLQEYMLSQGLPLPHYELLSSDGPSHAPVFRVSVTTMGHTGTGEAGSKRLAESAAATALLKHLGQNVAS
;
A
#
# COMPACT_ATOMS: atom_id res chain seq x y z
N MET A 1 5.27 -13.67 8.66
CA MET A 1 4.18 -13.03 7.90
C MET A 1 3.77 -13.87 6.70
N ALA A 2 4.67 -14.14 5.74
CA ALA A 2 4.35 -14.99 4.56
C ALA A 2 3.78 -16.37 4.94
N GLU A 3 4.45 -17.08 5.88
CA GLU A 3 3.96 -18.35 6.45
C GLU A 3 2.52 -18.21 6.98
N TRP A 4 2.27 -17.20 7.83
CA TRP A 4 0.95 -16.98 8.41
C TRP A 4 -0.13 -16.67 7.37
N LEU A 5 0.21 -15.98 6.28
CA LEU A 5 -0.71 -15.74 5.17
C LEU A 5 -1.10 -17.02 4.45
N LEU A 6 -0.14 -17.91 4.18
CA LEU A 6 -0.38 -19.21 3.54
C LEU A 6 -1.25 -20.11 4.42
N GLU A 7 -0.99 -20.13 5.73
CA GLU A 7 -1.81 -20.88 6.69
C GLU A 7 -3.24 -20.31 6.80
N ARG A 8 -3.38 -18.98 6.74
CA ARG A 8 -4.67 -18.30 6.93
C ARG A 8 -5.57 -18.33 5.69
N TYR A 9 -4.97 -18.31 4.51
CA TYR A 9 -5.64 -18.24 3.20
C TYR A 9 -5.14 -19.35 2.25
N PRO A 10 -5.33 -20.64 2.61
CA PRO A 10 -4.76 -21.76 1.87
C PRO A 10 -5.29 -21.90 0.43
N ASP A 11 -6.50 -21.39 0.18
CA ASP A 11 -7.17 -21.49 -1.13
C ASP A 11 -6.97 -20.25 -2.02
N GLU A 12 -6.26 -19.22 -1.54
CA GLU A 12 -5.96 -18.04 -2.34
C GLU A 12 -4.73 -18.28 -3.25
N GLN A 13 -4.82 -17.82 -4.50
CA GLN A 13 -3.68 -17.87 -5.42
C GLN A 13 -2.56 -16.95 -4.93
N GLU A 14 -1.30 -17.35 -5.10
CA GLU A 14 -0.11 -16.60 -4.68
C GLU A 14 -0.11 -15.13 -5.17
N GLY A 15 -0.60 -14.89 -6.39
CA GLY A 15 -0.74 -13.55 -6.96
C GLY A 15 -1.70 -12.61 -6.21
N ALA A 16 -2.62 -13.15 -5.40
CA ALA A 16 -3.48 -12.38 -4.49
C ALA A 16 -2.83 -12.16 -3.10
N LEU A 17 -1.99 -13.11 -2.65
CA LEU A 17 -1.26 -13.01 -1.39
C LEU A 17 -0.10 -12.01 -1.45
N GLY A 18 0.55 -11.86 -2.61
CA GLY A 18 1.68 -10.94 -2.80
C GLY A 18 1.38 -9.50 -2.39
N PRO A 19 0.33 -8.85 -2.94
CA PRO A 19 -0.06 -7.50 -2.52
C PRO A 19 -0.41 -7.39 -1.02
N ARG A 20 -0.98 -8.44 -0.43
CA ARG A 20 -1.39 -8.47 0.98
C ARG A 20 -0.17 -8.53 1.88
N HIS A 21 0.76 -9.41 1.53
CA HIS A 21 2.07 -9.48 2.16
C HIS A 21 2.77 -8.13 2.09
N ALA A 22 2.89 -7.53 0.90
CA ALA A 22 3.55 -6.25 0.69
C ALA A 22 2.94 -5.12 1.53
N HIS A 23 1.61 -5.08 1.65
CA HIS A 23 0.94 -4.12 2.52
C HIS A 23 1.25 -4.35 4.00
N LEU A 24 1.11 -5.60 4.48
CA LEU A 24 1.31 -5.95 5.90
C LEU A 24 2.75 -5.70 6.36
N VAL A 25 3.74 -5.82 5.48
CA VAL A 25 5.15 -5.53 5.80
C VAL A 25 5.60 -4.13 5.35
N SER A 26 4.67 -3.26 4.94
CA SER A 26 5.01 -1.93 4.45
C SER A 26 5.47 -1.00 5.57
N ARG A 27 6.31 -0.01 5.21
CA ARG A 27 6.74 1.06 6.11
C ARG A 27 5.57 1.75 6.84
N THR A 28 4.46 1.95 6.15
CA THR A 28 3.27 2.57 6.74
C THR A 28 2.73 1.71 7.89
N VAL A 29 2.50 0.42 7.65
CA VAL A 29 1.99 -0.50 8.66
C VAL A 29 2.97 -0.68 9.82
N LEU A 30 4.27 -0.82 9.52
CA LEU A 30 5.31 -0.92 10.54
C LEU A 30 5.36 0.32 11.44
N ALA A 31 5.29 1.52 10.86
CA ALA A 31 5.29 2.77 11.62
C ALA A 31 4.04 2.92 12.51
N GLU A 32 2.86 2.55 12.00
CA GLU A 32 1.63 2.54 12.79
C GLU A 32 1.71 1.58 13.98
N ILE A 33 2.32 0.41 13.78
CA ILE A 33 2.45 -0.58 14.85
C ILE A 33 3.52 -0.14 15.86
N ALA A 34 4.61 0.47 15.41
CA ALA A 34 5.58 1.11 16.29
C ALA A 34 4.90 2.13 17.22
N ASP A 35 3.97 2.93 16.68
CA ASP A 35 3.18 3.89 17.46
C ASP A 35 2.23 3.18 18.44
N GLN A 36 1.57 2.09 18.03
CA GLN A 36 0.69 1.28 18.90
C GLN A 36 1.43 0.65 20.08
N VAL A 37 2.67 0.22 19.87
CA VAL A 37 3.55 -0.34 20.91
C VAL A 37 4.13 0.76 21.82
N GLY A 38 4.07 2.02 21.40
CA GLY A 38 4.74 3.13 22.09
C GLY A 38 6.25 3.17 21.86
N LEU A 39 6.75 2.46 20.84
CA LEU A 39 8.18 2.32 20.55
C LEU A 39 8.85 3.67 20.27
N SER A 40 8.10 4.59 19.67
CA SER A 40 8.53 5.96 19.39
C SER A 40 9.08 6.66 20.62
N ALA A 41 8.54 6.43 21.81
CA ALA A 41 9.01 7.06 23.05
C ALA A 41 10.33 6.47 23.57
N SER A 42 10.64 5.23 23.21
CA SER A 42 11.85 4.52 23.65
C SER A 42 13.07 4.77 22.76
N LEU A 43 12.90 5.46 21.62
CA LEU A 43 14.00 5.78 20.72
C LEU A 43 15.00 6.74 21.36
N GLN A 44 16.27 6.36 21.33
CA GLN A 44 17.38 7.25 21.64
C GLN A 44 17.71 8.05 20.38
N ILE A 45 17.44 9.35 20.41
CA ILE A 45 17.65 10.27 19.31
C ILE A 45 18.50 11.41 19.84
N SER A 46 19.50 11.84 19.05
CA SER A 46 20.35 12.95 19.47
C SER A 46 19.53 14.25 19.55
N PRO A 47 19.88 15.21 20.44
CA PRO A 47 19.09 16.43 20.61
C PRO A 47 18.84 17.19 19.30
N HIS A 48 19.87 17.30 18.45
CA HIS A 48 19.78 17.98 17.15
C HIS A 48 18.81 17.29 16.17
N GLU A 49 18.68 15.97 16.24
CA GLU A 49 17.74 15.19 15.42
C GLU A 49 16.31 15.24 15.99
N GLU A 50 16.17 15.31 17.31
CA GLU A 50 14.87 15.47 17.96
C GLU A 50 14.24 16.82 17.57
N ASP A 51 15.03 17.90 17.57
CA ASP A 51 14.62 19.23 17.14
C ASP A 51 14.17 19.24 15.66
N ALA A 52 14.84 18.45 14.81
CA ALA A 52 14.45 18.22 13.42
C ALA A 52 13.22 17.31 13.25
N GLY A 53 12.67 16.78 14.34
CA GLY A 53 11.47 15.95 14.35
C GLY A 53 11.68 14.53 13.84
N ILE A 54 12.92 14.01 13.86
CA ILE A 54 13.29 12.69 13.33
C ILE A 54 12.44 11.57 13.93
N ARG A 55 12.10 11.63 15.23
CA ARG A 55 11.21 10.68 15.92
C ARG A 55 9.86 10.49 15.22
N ARG A 56 9.34 11.55 14.59
CA ARG A 56 8.02 11.57 13.92
C ARG A 56 8.08 11.09 12.47
N LEU A 57 9.26 10.78 11.93
CA LEU A 57 9.36 10.22 10.59
C LEU A 57 8.90 8.77 10.57
N SER A 58 8.04 8.43 9.61
CA SER A 58 7.54 7.05 9.46
C SER A 58 8.64 6.05 9.12
N SER A 59 9.70 6.49 8.41
CA SER A 59 10.87 5.65 8.15
C SER A 59 11.56 5.24 9.45
N ILE A 60 11.83 6.19 10.34
CA ILE A 60 12.52 5.93 11.62
C ILE A 60 11.72 4.98 12.50
N ARG A 61 10.40 5.16 12.56
CA ARG A 61 9.52 4.29 13.34
C ARG A 61 9.43 2.88 12.76
N ALA A 62 9.34 2.77 11.43
CA ALA A 62 9.33 1.47 10.78
C ALA A 62 10.65 0.73 10.99
N ASP A 63 11.79 1.41 10.77
CA ASP A 63 13.12 0.84 10.96
C ASP A 63 13.32 0.40 12.43
N ALA A 64 12.81 1.17 13.39
CA ALA A 64 12.82 0.79 14.80
C ALA A 64 11.99 -0.47 15.08
N MET A 65 10.81 -0.61 14.46
CA MET A 65 9.99 -1.80 14.61
C MET A 65 10.69 -3.03 14.03
N GLU A 66 11.33 -2.90 12.87
CA GLU A 66 12.16 -3.98 12.29
C GLU A 66 13.33 -4.34 13.22
N ALA A 67 14.02 -3.35 13.78
CA ALA A 67 15.10 -3.56 14.74
C ALA A 67 14.62 -4.27 16.01
N LEU A 68 13.44 -3.91 16.54
CA LEU A 68 12.83 -4.57 17.68
C LEU A 68 12.50 -6.05 17.38
N LEU A 69 11.89 -6.33 16.22
CA LEU A 69 11.62 -7.70 15.79
C LEU A 69 12.92 -8.51 15.62
N GLY A 70 13.95 -7.89 15.06
CA GLY A 70 15.28 -8.49 14.95
C GLY A 70 15.90 -8.80 16.31
N ALA A 71 15.81 -7.87 17.27
CA ALA A 71 16.30 -8.08 18.63
C ALA A 71 15.56 -9.23 19.35
N LEU A 72 14.22 -9.29 19.22
CA LEU A 72 13.42 -10.38 19.77
C LEU A 72 13.80 -11.73 19.16
N TYR A 73 14.06 -11.76 17.85
CA TYR A 73 14.50 -12.98 17.17
C TYR A 73 15.89 -13.42 17.64
N LEU A 74 16.83 -12.49 17.81
CA LEU A 74 18.19 -12.80 18.25
C LEU A 74 18.24 -13.25 19.72
N ASP A 75 17.42 -12.67 20.59
CA ASP A 75 17.38 -12.97 22.02
C ASP A 75 16.57 -14.23 22.33
N GLY A 76 15.37 -14.37 21.73
CA GLY A 76 14.40 -15.40 22.06
C GLY A 76 14.08 -16.40 20.96
N GLY A 77 14.63 -16.23 19.76
CA GLY A 77 14.34 -17.05 18.59
C GLY A 77 13.03 -16.69 17.87
N LEU A 78 12.60 -17.56 16.97
CA LEU A 78 11.45 -17.30 16.10
C LEU A 78 10.12 -17.19 16.86
N GLU A 79 9.91 -18.03 17.88
CA GLU A 79 8.61 -18.12 18.57
C GLU A 79 8.21 -16.83 19.31
N PRO A 80 9.08 -16.19 20.11
CA PRO A 80 8.77 -14.88 20.69
C PRO A 80 8.47 -13.80 19.66
N ALA A 81 9.26 -13.72 18.58
CA ALA A 81 9.01 -12.78 17.49
C ALA A 81 7.66 -13.05 16.80
N ARG A 82 7.34 -14.33 16.55
CA ARG A 82 6.06 -14.78 15.97
C ARG A 82 4.87 -14.33 16.82
N ARG A 83 4.93 -14.49 18.15
CA ARG A 83 3.86 -14.04 19.05
C ARG A 83 3.61 -12.54 18.98
N VAL A 84 4.68 -11.73 18.96
CA VAL A 84 4.57 -10.27 18.84
C VAL A 84 3.97 -9.90 17.48
N VAL A 85 4.43 -10.51 16.39
CA VAL A 85 3.84 -10.29 15.06
C VAL A 85 2.36 -10.64 15.06
N HIS A 86 1.96 -11.81 15.56
CA HIS A 86 0.55 -12.21 15.61
C HIS A 86 -0.29 -11.22 16.41
N GLN A 87 0.17 -10.84 17.61
CA GLN A 87 -0.56 -9.91 18.48
C GLN A 87 -0.86 -8.56 17.82
N TYR A 88 0.12 -7.94 17.15
CA TYR A 88 -0.05 -6.59 16.61
C TYR A 88 -0.54 -6.54 15.15
N TRP A 89 -0.40 -7.62 14.39
CA TRP A 89 -0.90 -7.71 13.00
C TRP A 89 -2.25 -8.40 12.87
N GLN A 90 -2.79 -9.04 13.91
CA GLN A 90 -4.02 -9.84 13.78
C GLN A 90 -5.22 -9.05 13.25
N SER A 91 -5.46 -7.84 13.75
CA SER A 91 -6.56 -7.02 13.21
C SER A 91 -6.35 -6.68 11.74
N ARG A 92 -5.10 -6.48 11.30
CA ARG A 92 -4.75 -6.09 9.92
C ARG A 92 -4.78 -7.26 8.95
N ILE A 93 -4.38 -8.45 9.38
CA ILE A 93 -4.47 -9.65 8.53
C ILE A 93 -5.94 -10.03 8.30
N GLU A 94 -6.81 -9.78 9.30
CA GLU A 94 -8.25 -9.99 9.25
C GLU A 94 -8.98 -8.87 8.49
N SER A 95 -8.59 -7.61 8.68
CA SER A 95 -9.22 -6.45 8.04
C SER A 95 -8.72 -6.20 6.62
N ALA A 96 -7.62 -6.83 6.22
CA ALA A 96 -7.24 -6.85 4.83
C ALA A 96 -8.32 -7.66 4.10
N ASP A 97 -9.42 -7.04 3.70
CA ASP A 97 -10.05 -7.39 2.45
C ASP A 97 -9.00 -7.24 1.36
N ARG A 98 -9.11 -8.00 0.26
CA ARG A 98 -8.13 -8.04 -0.83
C ARG A 98 -7.50 -6.67 -1.02
N PRO A 99 -6.16 -6.53 -0.89
CA PRO A 99 -5.50 -5.24 -1.07
C PRO A 99 -6.05 -4.61 -2.32
N HIS A 100 -6.52 -3.37 -2.23
CA HIS A 100 -6.98 -2.62 -3.39
C HIS A 100 -5.84 -2.62 -4.39
N LYS A 101 -5.86 -3.54 -5.36
CA LYS A 101 -4.86 -3.58 -6.41
C LYS A 101 -4.97 -2.23 -7.11
N GLU A 102 -3.81 -1.62 -7.33
CA GLU A 102 -3.76 -0.29 -7.92
C GLU A 102 -4.56 -0.29 -9.24
N PRO A 103 -5.54 0.62 -9.42
CA PRO A 103 -6.46 0.59 -10.56
C PRO A 103 -5.79 0.51 -11.94
N LYS A 104 -4.62 1.13 -12.14
CA LYS A 104 -3.88 1.03 -13.40
C LYS A 104 -3.33 -0.38 -13.58
N THR A 105 -2.77 -0.99 -12.53
CA THR A 105 -2.34 -2.39 -12.55
C THR A 105 -3.51 -3.34 -12.84
N LEU A 106 -4.66 -3.16 -12.18
CA LEU A 106 -5.86 -3.95 -12.47
C LEU A 106 -6.31 -3.83 -13.92
N LEU A 107 -6.34 -2.61 -14.45
CA LEU A 107 -6.74 -2.38 -15.83
C LEU A 107 -5.74 -2.99 -16.83
N GLN A 108 -4.43 -2.92 -16.54
CA GLN A 108 -3.40 -3.55 -17.35
C GLN A 108 -3.50 -5.09 -17.32
N GLU A 109 -3.63 -5.70 -16.13
CA GLU A 109 -3.81 -7.15 -15.97
C GLU A 109 -5.07 -7.62 -16.71
N TYR A 110 -6.18 -6.87 -16.60
CA TYR A 110 -7.41 -7.17 -17.33
C TYR A 110 -7.18 -7.16 -18.84
N MET A 111 -6.55 -6.11 -19.39
CA MET A 111 -6.22 -6.03 -20.82
C MET A 111 -5.34 -7.18 -21.29
N LEU A 112 -4.28 -7.48 -20.54
CA LEU A 112 -3.36 -8.58 -20.87
C LEU A 112 -4.05 -9.94 -20.81
N SER A 113 -4.94 -10.17 -19.83
CA SER A 113 -5.70 -11.42 -19.71
C SER A 113 -6.63 -11.69 -20.90
N GLN A 114 -7.05 -10.62 -21.59
CA GLN A 114 -7.91 -10.68 -22.78
C GLN A 114 -7.11 -10.64 -24.09
N GLY A 115 -5.77 -10.60 -24.03
CA GLY A 115 -4.91 -10.45 -25.21
C GLY A 115 -5.05 -9.10 -25.91
N LEU A 116 -5.46 -8.06 -25.19
CA LEU A 116 -5.73 -6.73 -25.72
C LEU A 116 -4.52 -5.79 -25.54
N PRO A 117 -4.42 -4.72 -26.36
CA PRO A 117 -3.41 -3.68 -26.15
C PRO A 117 -3.52 -3.02 -24.78
N LEU A 118 -2.38 -2.51 -24.28
CA LEU A 118 -2.35 -1.76 -23.03
C LEU A 118 -3.16 -0.47 -23.11
N PRO A 119 -3.75 0.01 -21.99
CA PRO A 119 -4.54 1.24 -21.96
C PRO A 119 -3.71 2.48 -22.30
N HIS A 120 -4.28 3.40 -23.07
CA HIS A 120 -3.65 4.67 -23.42
C HIS A 120 -4.08 5.76 -22.44
N TYR A 121 -3.12 6.45 -21.81
CA TYR A 121 -3.38 7.56 -20.89
C TYR A 121 -3.00 8.89 -21.52
N GLU A 122 -3.87 9.90 -21.35
CA GLU A 122 -3.66 11.24 -21.88
C GLU A 122 -3.95 12.29 -20.79
N LEU A 123 -3.05 13.27 -20.65
CA LEU A 123 -3.27 14.41 -19.75
C LEU A 123 -4.16 15.42 -20.48
N LEU A 124 -5.39 15.62 -19.98
CA LEU A 124 -6.36 16.55 -20.55
C LEU A 124 -6.11 17.98 -20.08
N SER A 125 -5.83 18.17 -18.79
CA SER A 125 -5.50 19.49 -18.24
C SER A 125 -4.69 19.40 -16.94
N SER A 126 -4.03 20.51 -16.61
CA SER A 126 -3.27 20.71 -15.37
C SER A 126 -3.51 22.13 -14.91
N ASP A 127 -4.48 22.30 -14.03
CA ASP A 127 -5.00 23.59 -13.57
C ASP A 127 -4.67 23.81 -12.07
N GLY A 128 -5.03 24.97 -11.54
CA GLY A 128 -4.89 25.30 -10.13
C GLY A 128 -3.55 25.95 -9.74
N PRO A 129 -3.47 26.53 -8.54
CA PRO A 129 -2.26 27.19 -8.07
C PRO A 129 -1.15 26.17 -7.76
N SER A 130 0.11 26.61 -7.73
CA SER A 130 1.28 25.73 -7.51
C SER A 130 1.23 24.91 -6.22
N HIS A 131 0.49 25.38 -5.21
CA HIS A 131 0.31 24.71 -3.92
C HIS A 131 -0.97 23.85 -3.85
N ALA A 132 -1.82 23.87 -4.89
CA ALA A 132 -3.02 23.03 -5.01
C ALA A 132 -3.33 22.73 -6.49
N PRO A 133 -2.44 22.02 -7.19
CA PRO A 133 -2.66 21.67 -8.59
C PRO A 133 -3.81 20.67 -8.72
N VAL A 134 -4.50 20.69 -9.86
CA VAL A 134 -5.55 19.75 -10.24
C VAL A 134 -5.21 19.19 -11.61
N PHE A 135 -4.95 17.89 -11.68
CA PHE A 135 -4.65 17.19 -12.92
C PHE A 135 -5.88 16.43 -13.39
N ARG A 136 -6.26 16.60 -14.65
CA ARG A 136 -7.31 15.82 -15.31
C ARG A 136 -6.68 14.89 -16.33
N VAL A 137 -6.95 13.59 -16.21
CA VAL A 137 -6.40 12.54 -17.08
C VAL A 137 -7.53 11.70 -17.66
N SER A 138 -7.41 11.29 -18.92
CA SER A 138 -8.22 10.25 -19.53
C SER A 138 -7.41 8.95 -19.69
N VAL A 139 -8.11 7.82 -19.68
CA VAL A 139 -7.60 6.53 -20.10
C VAL A 139 -8.56 5.91 -21.10
N THR A 140 -8.04 5.40 -22.21
CA THR A 140 -8.83 4.80 -23.28
C THR A 140 -8.37 3.38 -23.57
N THR A 141 -9.30 2.44 -23.65
CA THR A 141 -9.10 1.10 -24.21
C THR A 141 -10.41 0.54 -24.76
N MET A 142 -10.35 -0.34 -25.77
CA MET A 142 -11.53 -0.97 -26.38
C MET A 142 -12.62 0.01 -26.83
N GLY A 143 -12.24 1.22 -27.25
CA GLY A 143 -13.18 2.28 -27.63
C GLY A 143 -13.93 2.91 -26.45
N HIS A 144 -13.58 2.59 -25.22
CA HIS A 144 -14.13 3.17 -24.00
C HIS A 144 -13.11 4.11 -23.35
N THR A 145 -13.60 5.22 -22.78
CA THR A 145 -12.76 6.20 -22.10
C THR A 145 -13.25 6.42 -20.66
N GLY A 146 -12.32 6.38 -19.70
CA GLY A 146 -12.54 6.82 -18.32
C GLY A 146 -11.74 8.10 -18.06
N THR A 147 -12.25 8.96 -17.19
CA THR A 147 -11.58 10.22 -16.80
C THR A 147 -11.44 10.31 -15.29
N GLY A 148 -10.36 10.93 -14.82
CA GLY A 148 -10.08 11.12 -13.40
C GLY A 148 -9.40 12.45 -13.13
N GLU A 149 -9.66 12.99 -11.94
CA GLU A 149 -9.08 14.24 -11.45
C GLU A 149 -8.46 14.04 -10.07
N ALA A 150 -7.27 14.61 -9.84
CA ALA A 150 -6.65 14.60 -8.53
C ALA A 150 -5.53 15.64 -8.39
N GLY A 151 -5.07 15.83 -7.14
CA GLY A 151 -3.94 16.73 -6.81
C GLY A 151 -2.56 16.28 -7.31
N SER A 152 -2.46 15.11 -7.94
CA SER A 152 -1.25 14.68 -8.63
C SER A 152 -1.59 13.87 -9.87
N LYS A 153 -0.73 13.93 -10.89
CA LYS A 153 -0.90 13.15 -12.13
C LYS A 153 -1.10 11.65 -11.86
N ARG A 154 -0.34 11.08 -10.92
CA ARG A 154 -0.45 9.65 -10.54
C ARG A 154 -1.83 9.30 -9.98
N LEU A 155 -2.37 10.15 -9.11
CA LEU A 155 -3.70 9.95 -8.55
C LEU A 155 -4.81 10.16 -9.59
N ALA A 156 -4.64 11.11 -10.51
CA ALA A 156 -5.59 11.37 -11.59
C ALA A 156 -5.65 10.18 -12.58
N GLU A 157 -4.49 9.60 -12.93
CA GLU A 157 -4.42 8.36 -13.72
C GLU A 157 -5.12 7.18 -13.01
N SER A 158 -4.94 7.04 -11.70
CA SER A 158 -5.59 6.00 -10.89
C SER A 158 -7.12 6.17 -10.85
N ALA A 159 -7.60 7.41 -10.72
CA ALA A 159 -9.02 7.74 -10.79
C ALA A 159 -9.61 7.46 -12.19
N ALA A 160 -8.88 7.80 -13.25
CA ALA A 160 -9.31 7.51 -14.63
C ALA A 160 -9.43 6.00 -14.89
N ALA A 161 -8.45 5.22 -14.43
CA ALA A 161 -8.49 3.75 -14.49
C ALA A 161 -9.66 3.16 -13.70
N THR A 162 -9.95 3.69 -12.52
CA THR A 162 -11.10 3.29 -11.70
C THR A 162 -12.42 3.53 -12.45
N ALA A 163 -12.58 4.70 -13.05
CA ALA A 163 -13.76 5.03 -13.84
C ALA A 163 -13.95 4.07 -15.03
N LEU A 164 -12.86 3.75 -15.74
CA LEU A 164 -12.92 2.85 -16.88
C LEU A 164 -13.18 1.40 -16.46
N LEU A 165 -12.53 0.90 -15.40
CA LEU A 165 -12.79 -0.44 -14.85
C LEU A 165 -14.24 -0.61 -14.44
N LYS A 166 -14.85 0.39 -13.79
CA LYS A 166 -16.28 0.39 -13.47
C LYS A 166 -17.15 0.30 -14.72
N HIS A 167 -16.81 1.04 -15.77
CA HIS A 167 -17.52 0.98 -17.05
C HIS A 167 -17.41 -0.40 -17.73
N LEU A 168 -16.27 -1.07 -17.54
CA LEU A 168 -16.02 -2.44 -18.01
C LEU A 168 -16.61 -3.53 -17.09
N GLY A 169 -17.39 -3.15 -16.06
CA GLY A 169 -18.01 -4.08 -15.12
C GLY A 169 -17.04 -4.77 -14.16
N GLN A 170 -15.82 -4.26 -14.02
CA GLN A 170 -14.81 -4.81 -13.11
C GLN A 170 -15.00 -4.22 -11.70
N ASN A 171 -14.93 -5.09 -10.69
CA ASN A 171 -15.14 -4.70 -9.30
C ASN A 171 -13.86 -4.01 -8.76
N VAL A 172 -13.84 -2.68 -8.81
CA VAL A 172 -12.81 -1.89 -8.12
C VAL A 172 -13.30 -1.70 -6.69
N ALA A 173 -12.78 -2.49 -5.75
CA ALA A 173 -13.07 -2.28 -4.33
C ALA A 173 -12.78 -0.82 -3.98
N SER A 174 -13.80 -0.14 -3.44
CA SER A 174 -13.81 1.30 -3.15
C SER A 174 -13.15 1.60 -1.82
#